data_AF-A0A1Q9MWB7-F1
#
_entry.id   AF-A0A1Q9MWB7-F1
#
_cell.length_a   1.000
_cell.length_b   1.000
_cell.length_c   1.000
_cell.angle_alpha   90.00
_cell.angle_beta   90.00
_cell.angle_gamma   90.00
#
_symmetry.space_group_name_H-M   'P 1'
#
loop_
_entity.id
_entity.type
_entity.pdbx_description
1 polymer ?
#
loop_
_entity_poly.entity_id
_entity_poly.type
_entity_poly.pdbx_seq_one_letter_code
_entity_poly.pdbx_strand_id
1 'polypeptide(L)'
;MTEKIYRRTNSLCPECLERIPAEVYLDAEKNWVMMKKECPKHGQFKDKISIYPEEYENTHEIVVRQLSTSTKPTCDTTIPIQKGCPFDCGLCENHKSAPCICLIDVTNRCNLRCPVCFANAGATGFVVEPSFDDIIHIMEHFRNIKPVPPVLLQLSGGEPTLRNDLLDIIRKGRELGFSDIMLTTNGVKMAKSKQYCQDLLDAGLDAVYLSFAGTDPEVYKKIYGVDITKVKRQALENMRECGYRGVVIVPTIVKGVNDKEIANIMDICKDYRDITLGVLFQPVSICGRIAFEDLMEMRYTSSDLKQDLNKYTATAENPKGAMPYFYPLSLLSHFTRMITWCDDMPQTSFTSDADCGFATIMIIEKDGTWHGIEEWIDVDGFIKWSNQCWDLVEKKQIPDKIPKITSFVQKFLGSDGHPNSGIASLPEVRQTLRWVSKTVDGATDFAFKKAMKAYFLGGLARYVRKPDLEFARKLFQLAGSPTVDTAWQFFANSNRTDGKCAKLISSMHFQDAYDFDTERVSHCLVHYGVMDPYDAEHKKVLEIPFCAMNTLHRERLEKASARKDLKDKSNEQITTEINELLKDLETKK
;
A
#
# COMPACT_ATOMS: atom_id res chain seq x y z
N MET A 1 -18.16 33.03 13.60
CA MET A 1 -17.95 32.52 12.23
C MET A 1 -18.49 31.11 12.19
N THR A 2 -19.23 30.72 11.16
CA THR A 2 -19.68 29.33 10.99
C THR A 2 -18.45 28.44 10.74
N GLU A 3 -18.32 27.39 11.54
CA GLU A 3 -17.25 26.38 11.41
C GLU A 3 -17.28 25.75 10.02
N LYS A 4 -16.12 25.67 9.33
CA LYS A 4 -16.02 25.05 8.00
C LYS A 4 -16.05 23.54 8.16
N ILE A 5 -17.16 22.92 7.75
CA ILE A 5 -17.32 21.46 7.71
C ILE A 5 -16.87 20.98 6.33
N TYR A 6 -15.89 20.09 6.28
CA TYR A 6 -15.43 19.45 5.04
C TYR A 6 -16.37 18.33 4.61
N ARG A 7 -16.72 17.43 5.54
CA ARG A 7 -17.64 16.32 5.28
C ARG A 7 -18.33 15.81 6.53
N ARG A 8 -19.42 15.08 6.32
CA ARG A 8 -20.14 14.33 7.36
C ARG A 8 -20.04 12.84 7.06
N THR A 9 -19.88 12.04 8.10
CA THR A 9 -19.76 10.57 8.01
C THR A 9 -20.35 9.91 9.25
N ASN A 10 -20.23 8.58 9.36
CA ASN A 10 -20.41 7.84 10.60
C ASN A 10 -19.06 7.31 11.09
N SER A 11 -18.93 7.25 12.40
CA SER A 11 -17.76 6.77 13.13
C SER A 11 -18.19 5.76 14.20
N LEU A 12 -17.24 5.34 15.02
CA LEU A 12 -17.47 4.53 16.21
C LEU A 12 -17.28 5.38 17.47
N CYS A 13 -18.04 5.08 18.52
CA CYS A 13 -17.72 5.57 19.86
C CYS A 13 -16.44 4.86 20.35
N PRO A 14 -15.40 5.61 20.82
CA PRO A 14 -14.17 5.00 21.32
C PRO A 14 -14.34 4.09 22.54
N GLU A 15 -15.48 4.18 23.23
CA GLU A 15 -15.75 3.41 24.44
C GLU A 15 -16.65 2.20 24.20
N CYS A 16 -17.84 2.39 23.63
CA CYS A 16 -18.79 1.29 23.42
C CYS A 16 -18.80 0.74 21.99
N LEU A 17 -18.00 1.31 21.08
CA LEU A 17 -17.91 0.91 19.68
C LEU A 17 -19.24 0.97 18.91
N GLU A 18 -20.23 1.67 19.44
CA GLU A 18 -21.50 1.93 18.75
C GLU A 18 -21.29 2.91 17.60
N ARG A 19 -22.05 2.73 16.52
CA ARG A 19 -22.01 3.64 15.37
C ARG A 19 -22.64 4.97 15.73
N ILE A 20 -21.91 6.06 15.51
CA ILE A 20 -22.33 7.43 15.83
C ILE A 20 -22.02 8.40 14.67
N PRO A 21 -22.79 9.50 14.51
CA PRO A 21 -22.48 10.51 13.49
C PRO A 21 -21.17 11.24 13.82
N ALA A 22 -20.44 11.64 12.78
CA ALA A 22 -19.19 12.39 12.89
C ALA A 22 -19.08 13.46 11.80
N GLU A 23 -18.34 14.52 12.09
CA GLU A 23 -18.05 15.61 11.15
C GLU A 23 -16.53 15.85 11.10
N VAL A 24 -16.00 15.98 9.89
CA VAL A 24 -14.63 16.45 9.64
C VAL A 24 -14.70 17.95 9.36
N TYR A 25 -13.95 18.74 10.12
CA TYR A 25 -14.06 20.19 10.15
C TYR A 25 -12.70 20.87 10.31
N LEU A 26 -12.64 22.15 9.95
CA LEU A 26 -11.49 23.02 10.24
C LEU A 26 -11.65 23.62 11.63
N ASP A 27 -10.75 23.25 12.55
CA ASP A 27 -10.67 23.84 13.87
C ASP A 27 -10.10 25.26 13.79
N ALA A 28 -10.89 26.25 14.17
CA ALA A 28 -10.55 27.66 13.99
C ALA A 28 -9.41 28.14 14.91
N GLU A 29 -9.21 27.50 16.05
CA GLU A 29 -8.19 27.89 17.03
C GLU A 29 -6.82 27.31 16.65
N LYS A 30 -6.78 26.02 16.31
CA LYS A 30 -5.53 25.32 15.98
C LYS A 30 -5.17 25.41 14.49
N ASN A 31 -6.12 25.80 13.65
CA ASN A 31 -6.01 25.73 12.20
C ASN A 31 -5.65 24.32 11.70
N TRP A 32 -6.29 23.31 12.27
CA TRP A 32 -6.11 21.89 11.94
C TRP A 32 -7.40 21.31 11.38
N VAL A 33 -7.29 20.27 10.57
CA VAL A 33 -8.44 19.45 10.18
C VAL A 33 -8.65 18.38 11.25
N MET A 34 -9.83 18.40 11.83
CA MET A 34 -10.21 17.54 12.94
C MET A 34 -11.48 16.77 12.64
N MET A 35 -11.65 15.63 13.30
CA MET A 35 -12.93 14.92 13.37
C MET A 35 -13.56 15.20 14.74
N LYS A 36 -14.87 15.46 14.79
CA LYS A 36 -15.67 15.47 16.03
C LYS A 36 -16.84 14.51 15.91
N LYS A 37 -17.24 13.94 17.04
CA LYS A 37 -18.37 13.01 17.15
C LYS A 37 -18.96 13.02 18.55
N GLU A 38 -20.22 12.65 18.64
CA GLU A 38 -20.96 12.68 19.91
C GLU A 38 -21.67 11.35 20.15
N CYS A 39 -21.35 10.71 21.27
CA CYS A 39 -22.03 9.52 21.75
C CYS A 39 -23.05 9.92 22.82
N PRO A 40 -24.33 9.52 22.70
CA PRO A 40 -25.35 9.81 23.72
C PRO A 40 -25.00 9.29 25.12
N LYS A 41 -24.11 8.28 25.22
CA LYS A 41 -23.70 7.65 26.48
C LYS A 41 -22.37 8.17 27.03
N HIS A 42 -21.44 8.53 26.16
CA HIS A 42 -20.04 8.81 26.54
C HIS A 42 -19.58 10.24 26.19
N GLY A 43 -20.48 11.07 25.66
CA GLY A 43 -20.20 12.47 25.35
C GLY A 43 -19.45 12.67 24.04
N GLN A 44 -18.71 13.79 23.97
CA GLN A 44 -18.05 14.24 22.76
C GLN A 44 -16.60 13.73 22.67
N PHE A 45 -16.20 13.37 21.47
CA PHE A 45 -14.84 12.99 21.14
C PHE A 45 -14.35 13.83 19.96
N LYS A 46 -13.05 14.11 19.96
CA LYS A 46 -12.37 14.79 18.86
C LYS A 46 -11.07 14.07 18.53
N ASP A 47 -10.67 14.09 17.26
CA ASP A 47 -9.39 13.57 16.83
C ASP A 47 -8.78 14.43 15.70
N LYS A 48 -7.46 14.32 15.54
CA LYS A 48 -6.65 15.11 14.61
C LYS A 48 -6.44 14.32 13.32
N ILE A 49 -6.92 14.86 12.20
CA ILE A 49 -6.84 14.24 10.87
C ILE A 49 -5.64 14.80 10.08
N SER A 50 -5.46 16.12 10.09
CA SER A 50 -4.32 16.79 9.45
C SER A 50 -3.98 18.09 10.18
N ILE A 51 -2.70 18.41 10.29
CA ILE A 51 -2.22 19.68 10.85
C ILE A 51 -2.02 20.77 9.78
N TYR A 52 -2.25 20.45 8.50
CA TYR A 52 -2.17 21.40 7.37
C TYR A 52 -3.47 21.36 6.55
N PRO A 53 -4.40 22.31 6.76
CA PRO A 53 -5.66 22.38 6.04
C PRO A 53 -5.51 22.51 4.53
N GLU A 54 -4.55 23.29 4.05
CA GLU A 54 -4.29 23.44 2.60
C GLU A 54 -3.90 22.11 1.96
N GLU A 55 -3.12 21.27 2.65
CA GLU A 55 -2.75 19.94 2.15
C GLU A 55 -3.95 19.00 2.13
N TYR A 56 -4.77 19.04 3.17
CA TYR A 56 -6.01 18.28 3.21
C TYR A 56 -6.97 18.69 2.09
N GLU A 57 -7.13 19.99 1.86
CA GLU A 57 -7.96 20.54 0.78
C GLU A 57 -7.44 20.14 -0.60
N ASN A 58 -6.15 20.33 -0.85
CA ASN A 58 -5.54 19.96 -2.13
C ASN A 58 -5.71 18.46 -2.44
N THR A 59 -5.47 17.60 -1.45
CA THR A 59 -5.64 16.15 -1.64
C THR A 59 -7.10 15.78 -1.93
N HIS A 60 -8.07 16.41 -1.25
CA HIS A 60 -9.49 16.13 -1.45
C HIS A 60 -10.06 16.76 -2.72
N GLU A 61 -9.67 17.98 -3.10
CA GLU A 61 -10.13 18.61 -4.34
C GLU A 61 -9.69 17.82 -5.58
N ILE A 62 -8.47 17.31 -5.58
CA ILE A 62 -7.94 16.49 -6.68
C ILE A 62 -8.69 15.15 -6.75
N VAL A 63 -8.99 14.54 -5.59
CA VAL A 63 -9.66 13.24 -5.51
C VAL A 63 -11.18 13.32 -5.74
N VAL A 64 -11.86 14.41 -5.36
CA VAL A 64 -13.32 14.59 -5.56
C VAL A 64 -13.71 14.47 -7.04
N ARG A 65 -12.79 14.76 -7.97
CA ARG A 65 -13.00 14.52 -9.42
C ARG A 65 -12.93 13.05 -9.84
N GLN A 66 -12.57 12.14 -8.94
CA GLN A 66 -12.31 10.71 -9.19
C GLN A 66 -13.16 9.76 -8.32
N LEU A 67 -13.85 10.28 -7.30
CA LEU A 67 -14.62 9.53 -6.29
C LEU A 67 -15.89 8.83 -6.83
N SER A 68 -16.25 8.98 -8.10
CA SER A 68 -17.35 8.22 -8.70
C SER A 68 -16.94 6.80 -9.13
N THR A 69 -15.67 6.43 -8.99
CA THR A 69 -15.20 5.10 -9.38
C THR A 69 -15.37 4.08 -8.26
N SER A 70 -16.21 3.09 -8.54
CA SER A 70 -16.43 1.91 -7.69
C SER A 70 -16.07 0.67 -8.49
N THR A 71 -15.32 -0.24 -7.88
CA THR A 71 -15.06 -1.58 -8.39
C THR A 71 -15.95 -2.61 -7.70
N LYS A 72 -17.18 -2.19 -7.35
CA LYS A 72 -18.11 -2.90 -6.44
C LYS A 72 -17.94 -4.42 -6.53
N PRO A 73 -17.38 -5.05 -5.49
CA PRO A 73 -17.08 -6.47 -5.51
C PRO A 73 -18.37 -7.29 -5.45
N THR A 74 -18.32 -8.46 -6.09
CA THR A 74 -19.37 -9.48 -6.06
C THR A 74 -18.72 -10.84 -5.89
N CYS A 75 -19.32 -11.69 -5.09
CA CYS A 75 -18.90 -13.06 -4.84
C CYS A 75 -20.14 -13.88 -4.45
N ASP A 76 -20.05 -15.21 -4.53
CA ASP A 76 -21.17 -16.12 -4.20
C ASP A 76 -21.52 -16.11 -2.70
N THR A 77 -20.69 -15.45 -1.89
CA THR A 77 -20.66 -15.48 -0.43
C THR A 77 -20.93 -14.10 0.19
N THR A 78 -21.59 -13.20 -0.53
CA THR A 78 -22.05 -11.89 -0.03
C THR A 78 -22.80 -12.06 1.29
N ILE A 79 -22.33 -11.39 2.35
CA ILE A 79 -22.92 -11.51 3.68
C ILE A 79 -24.14 -10.57 3.78
N PRO A 80 -25.32 -11.06 4.23
CA PRO A 80 -26.48 -10.20 4.45
C PRO A 80 -26.24 -9.20 5.58
N ILE A 81 -26.70 -7.97 5.39
CA ILE A 81 -26.56 -6.89 6.37
C ILE A 81 -27.68 -7.01 7.42
N GLN A 82 -27.31 -7.06 8.70
CA GLN A 82 -28.26 -7.13 9.83
C GLN A 82 -28.09 -5.93 10.79
N LYS A 83 -26.87 -5.65 11.23
CA LYS A 83 -26.48 -4.56 12.14
C LYS A 83 -25.90 -3.33 11.41
N GLY A 84 -25.55 -3.45 10.14
CA GLY A 84 -24.98 -2.38 9.31
C GLY A 84 -23.45 -2.32 9.34
N CYS A 85 -22.87 -1.46 8.50
CA CYS A 85 -21.43 -1.18 8.51
C CYS A 85 -21.02 -0.47 9.81
N PRO A 86 -19.93 -0.87 10.50
CA PRO A 86 -18.97 -1.93 10.17
C PRO A 86 -19.21 -3.27 10.92
N PHE A 87 -20.39 -3.48 11.52
CA PHE A 87 -20.68 -4.67 12.33
C PHE A 87 -20.89 -5.94 11.51
N ASP A 88 -21.35 -5.82 10.27
CA ASP A 88 -21.49 -6.93 9.32
C ASP A 88 -20.43 -6.82 8.20
N CYS A 89 -19.19 -6.44 8.57
CA CYS A 89 -18.10 -6.39 7.61
C CYS A 89 -17.85 -7.76 6.96
N GLY A 90 -17.56 -7.71 5.67
CA GLY A 90 -17.70 -8.76 4.66
C GLY A 90 -17.82 -8.07 3.31
N LEU A 91 -17.70 -8.76 2.17
CA LEU A 91 -18.17 -8.22 0.88
C LEU A 91 -19.71 -8.07 0.88
N CYS A 92 -20.22 -7.14 1.68
CA CYS A 92 -21.64 -6.81 1.79
C CYS A 92 -22.01 -5.68 0.82
N GLU A 93 -23.30 -5.40 0.66
CA GLU A 93 -23.80 -4.43 -0.33
C GLU A 93 -23.26 -3.00 -0.17
N ASN A 94 -22.74 -2.67 1.02
CA ASN A 94 -22.14 -1.37 1.33
C ASN A 94 -20.73 -1.20 0.76
N HIS A 95 -20.02 -2.27 0.40
CA HIS A 95 -18.66 -2.16 -0.13
C HIS A 95 -18.66 -1.62 -1.56
N LYS A 96 -17.77 -0.65 -1.81
CA LYS A 96 -17.64 0.07 -3.07
C LYS A 96 -16.34 -0.28 -3.81
N SER A 97 -15.37 -0.90 -3.16
CA SER A 97 -14.09 -1.26 -3.75
C SER A 97 -13.78 -2.74 -3.60
N ALA A 98 -13.37 -3.39 -4.69
CA ALA A 98 -12.82 -4.72 -4.65
C ALA A 98 -11.44 -4.71 -3.96
N PRO A 99 -11.09 -5.75 -3.17
CA PRO A 99 -9.79 -5.83 -2.53
C PRO A 99 -8.68 -5.93 -3.59
N CYS A 100 -7.61 -5.19 -3.40
CA CYS A 100 -6.36 -5.36 -4.15
C CYS A 100 -5.43 -6.36 -3.45
N ILE A 101 -5.57 -6.51 -2.12
CA ILE A 101 -4.74 -7.35 -1.28
C ILE A 101 -5.61 -8.36 -0.53
N CYS A 102 -5.31 -9.65 -0.72
CA CYS A 102 -5.73 -10.74 0.15
C CYS A 102 -4.72 -10.84 1.29
N LEU A 103 -5.13 -10.45 2.51
CA LEU A 103 -4.28 -10.51 3.69
C LEU A 103 -4.69 -11.70 4.56
N ILE A 104 -3.75 -12.59 4.87
CA ILE A 104 -4.01 -13.75 5.72
C ILE A 104 -3.03 -13.75 6.89
N ASP A 105 -3.56 -13.70 8.10
CA ASP A 105 -2.78 -13.97 9.30
C ASP A 105 -2.62 -15.48 9.45
N VAL A 106 -1.48 -16.01 9.04
CA VAL A 106 -1.25 -17.47 9.00
C VAL A 106 -0.98 -18.06 10.39
N THR A 107 -0.60 -17.22 11.36
CA THR A 107 -0.40 -17.58 12.76
C THR A 107 -0.34 -16.31 13.59
N ASN A 108 -0.82 -16.29 14.84
CA ASN A 108 -0.54 -15.19 15.76
C ASN A 108 0.68 -15.47 16.68
N ARG A 109 1.35 -16.62 16.55
CA ARG A 109 2.61 -16.90 17.27
C ARG A 109 3.70 -15.93 16.82
N CYS A 110 4.56 -15.49 17.72
CA CYS A 110 5.64 -14.57 17.40
C CYS A 110 6.89 -14.84 18.22
N ASN A 111 8.06 -14.65 17.62
CA ASN A 111 9.38 -14.74 18.26
C ASN A 111 9.87 -13.37 18.77
N LEU A 112 8.97 -12.40 18.93
CA LEU A 112 9.19 -11.13 19.61
C LEU A 112 7.98 -10.82 20.53
N ARG A 113 8.16 -9.85 21.43
CA ARG A 113 7.15 -9.39 22.39
C ARG A 113 7.07 -7.86 22.38
N CYS A 114 6.71 -7.33 21.22
CA CYS A 114 6.67 -5.89 20.97
C CYS A 114 5.62 -5.20 21.86
N PRO A 115 5.98 -4.19 22.66
CA PRO A 115 5.02 -3.48 23.51
C PRO A 115 3.87 -2.81 22.76
N VAL A 116 4.10 -2.42 21.49
CA VAL A 116 3.10 -1.72 20.67
C VAL A 116 2.26 -2.65 19.78
N CYS A 117 2.44 -3.98 19.88
CA CYS A 117 1.77 -4.95 19.02
C CYS A 117 0.55 -5.57 19.71
N PHE A 118 -0.60 -5.50 19.06
CA PHE A 118 -1.84 -6.15 19.50
C PHE A 118 -2.09 -7.52 18.82
N ALA A 119 -1.28 -7.88 17.81
CA ALA A 119 -1.57 -8.98 16.89
C ALA A 119 -0.81 -10.30 17.21
N ASN A 120 -0.19 -10.43 18.38
CA ASN A 120 0.56 -11.65 18.73
C ASN A 120 -0.02 -12.38 19.95
N ALA A 121 0.21 -13.69 20.00
CA ALA A 121 -0.29 -14.60 21.03
C ALA A 121 0.16 -14.22 22.45
N GLY A 122 1.33 -13.61 22.60
CA GLY A 122 1.81 -13.08 23.89
C GLY A 122 0.95 -11.92 24.41
N ALA A 123 0.38 -11.13 23.51
CA ALA A 123 -0.54 -10.04 23.86
C ALA A 123 -1.99 -10.54 24.05
N THR A 124 -2.43 -11.54 23.27
CA THR A 124 -3.83 -12.00 23.29
C THR A 124 -4.11 -13.15 24.28
N GLY A 125 -3.10 -13.94 24.63
CA GLY A 125 -3.21 -15.06 25.57
C GLY A 125 -3.73 -16.36 24.96
N PHE A 126 -3.90 -16.44 23.63
CA PHE A 126 -4.31 -17.66 22.92
C PHE A 126 -3.65 -17.74 21.54
N VAL A 127 -3.53 -18.96 21.00
CA VAL A 127 -2.95 -19.21 19.68
C VAL A 127 -4.05 -19.32 18.63
N VAL A 128 -3.92 -18.59 17.53
CA VAL A 128 -4.70 -18.76 16.31
C VAL A 128 -3.74 -19.15 15.21
N GLU A 129 -4.02 -20.28 14.58
CA GLU A 129 -3.23 -20.81 13.47
C GLU A 129 -4.16 -21.62 12.56
N PRO A 130 -4.68 -21.02 11.47
CA PRO A 130 -5.52 -21.74 10.51
C PRO A 130 -4.79 -22.93 9.91
N SER A 131 -5.52 -23.99 9.58
CA SER A 131 -4.95 -25.15 8.90
C SER A 131 -4.48 -24.77 7.49
N PHE A 132 -3.65 -25.61 6.89
CA PHE A 132 -3.23 -25.42 5.51
C PHE A 132 -4.44 -25.36 4.56
N ASP A 133 -5.42 -26.23 4.76
CA ASP A 133 -6.65 -26.28 3.95
C ASP A 133 -7.53 -25.04 4.17
N ASP A 134 -7.63 -24.52 5.39
CA ASP A 134 -8.32 -23.24 5.66
C ASP A 134 -7.69 -22.08 4.88
N ILE A 135 -6.36 -22.03 4.86
CA ILE A 135 -5.61 -20.99 4.13
C ILE A 135 -5.89 -21.12 2.62
N ILE A 136 -5.90 -22.34 2.08
CA ILE A 136 -6.27 -22.58 0.67
C ILE A 136 -7.69 -22.10 0.40
N HIS A 137 -8.64 -22.47 1.25
CA HIS A 137 -10.05 -22.09 1.08
C HIS A 137 -10.24 -20.57 1.10
N ILE A 138 -9.53 -19.87 1.99
CA ILE A 138 -9.47 -18.41 1.99
C ILE A 138 -8.89 -17.89 0.67
N MET A 139 -7.77 -18.42 0.21
CA MET A 139 -7.17 -18.00 -1.07
C MET A 139 -8.13 -18.18 -2.24
N GLU A 140 -8.75 -19.36 -2.36
CA GLU A 140 -9.73 -19.68 -3.41
C GLU A 140 -10.92 -18.72 -3.38
N HIS A 141 -11.44 -18.42 -2.19
CA HIS A 141 -12.49 -17.43 -1.99
C HIS A 141 -12.10 -16.07 -2.59
N PHE A 142 -10.92 -15.55 -2.26
CA PHE A 142 -10.44 -14.29 -2.83
C PHE A 142 -10.27 -14.37 -4.35
N ARG A 143 -9.78 -15.49 -4.88
CA ARG A 143 -9.64 -15.70 -6.33
C ARG A 143 -10.97 -15.76 -7.08
N ASN A 144 -12.07 -16.05 -6.37
CA ASN A 144 -13.42 -16.08 -6.94
C ASN A 144 -14.11 -14.72 -6.97
N ILE A 145 -13.57 -13.69 -6.29
CA ILE A 145 -14.13 -12.33 -6.29
C ILE A 145 -14.19 -11.77 -7.73
N LYS A 146 -15.34 -11.18 -8.05
CA LYS A 146 -15.63 -10.48 -9.31
C LYS A 146 -15.85 -8.98 -9.06
N PRO A 147 -15.62 -8.12 -10.06
CA PRO A 147 -15.11 -8.44 -11.40
C PRO A 147 -13.63 -8.85 -11.40
N VAL A 148 -12.90 -8.56 -10.33
CA VAL A 148 -11.44 -8.69 -10.29
C VAL A 148 -11.01 -9.28 -8.94
N PRO A 149 -10.27 -10.39 -8.95
CA PRO A 149 -9.67 -10.92 -7.75
C PRO A 149 -8.45 -10.08 -7.34
N PRO A 150 -8.08 -10.03 -6.05
CA PRO A 150 -6.89 -9.31 -5.60
C PRO A 150 -5.63 -9.84 -6.28
N VAL A 151 -4.74 -8.92 -6.64
CA VAL A 151 -3.47 -9.23 -7.30
C VAL A 151 -2.42 -9.72 -6.33
N LEU A 152 -2.46 -9.22 -5.10
CA LEU A 152 -1.44 -9.45 -4.08
C LEU A 152 -1.98 -10.39 -2.99
N LEU A 153 -1.26 -11.48 -2.74
CA LEU A 153 -1.39 -12.26 -1.53
C LEU A 153 -0.36 -11.76 -0.51
N GLN A 154 -0.81 -11.26 0.63
CA GLN A 154 0.04 -10.87 1.74
C GLN A 154 -0.10 -11.85 2.89
N LEU A 155 0.99 -12.54 3.22
CA LEU A 155 1.06 -13.47 4.35
C LEU A 155 1.61 -12.72 5.57
N SER A 156 0.84 -12.72 6.65
CA SER A 156 1.05 -11.92 7.85
C SER A 156 0.71 -12.72 9.11
N GLY A 157 0.68 -12.07 10.27
CA GLY A 157 0.25 -12.63 11.54
C GLY A 157 1.03 -12.04 12.71
N GLY A 158 1.43 -12.89 13.64
CA GLY A 158 2.54 -12.63 14.54
C GLY A 158 3.84 -12.64 13.74
N GLU A 159 4.49 -13.80 13.63
CA GLU A 159 5.64 -14.00 12.76
C GLU A 159 5.39 -15.23 11.85
N PRO A 160 5.02 -15.02 10.58
CA PRO A 160 4.70 -16.11 9.64
C PRO A 160 5.83 -17.13 9.50
N THR A 161 7.08 -16.70 9.63
CA THR A 161 8.26 -17.56 9.45
C THR A 161 8.40 -18.64 10.54
N LEU A 162 7.55 -18.62 11.57
CA LEU A 162 7.45 -19.69 12.56
C LEU A 162 6.66 -20.91 12.07
N ARG A 163 5.89 -20.79 10.98
CA ARG A 163 5.22 -21.92 10.37
C ARG A 163 6.21 -22.80 9.60
N ASN A 164 6.06 -24.12 9.76
CA ASN A 164 6.89 -25.09 9.05
C ASN A 164 6.47 -25.25 7.58
N ASP A 165 5.20 -25.05 7.28
CA ASP A 165 4.57 -25.19 5.97
C ASP A 165 4.48 -23.85 5.19
N LEU A 166 5.15 -22.79 5.65
CA LEU A 166 5.09 -21.48 4.99
C LEU A 166 5.49 -21.53 3.52
N LEU A 167 6.53 -22.30 3.18
CA LEU A 167 6.98 -22.45 1.80
C LEU A 167 5.91 -23.09 0.92
N ASP A 168 5.16 -24.05 1.45
CA ASP A 168 4.07 -24.71 0.73
C ASP A 168 2.89 -23.76 0.55
N ILE A 169 2.60 -22.91 1.55
CA ILE A 169 1.57 -21.86 1.45
C ILE A 169 1.92 -20.87 0.32
N ILE A 170 3.19 -20.46 0.21
CA ILE A 170 3.66 -19.57 -0.86
C ILE A 170 3.49 -20.24 -2.23
N ARG A 171 3.93 -21.49 -2.38
CA ARG A 171 3.78 -22.26 -3.63
C ARG A 171 2.31 -22.38 -4.03
N LYS A 172 1.42 -22.63 -3.06
CA LYS A 172 -0.01 -22.76 -3.32
C LYS A 172 -0.64 -21.43 -3.75
N GLY A 173 -0.23 -20.31 -3.17
CA GLY A 173 -0.63 -18.98 -3.64
C GLY A 173 -0.26 -18.75 -5.11
N ARG A 174 0.91 -19.22 -5.56
CA ARG A 174 1.31 -19.15 -6.98
C ARG A 174 0.43 -20.01 -7.87
N GLU A 175 0.19 -21.24 -7.45
CA GLU A 175 -0.67 -22.18 -8.17
C GLU A 175 -2.09 -21.62 -8.37
N LEU A 176 -2.63 -20.93 -7.36
CA LEU A 176 -3.95 -20.29 -7.40
C LEU A 176 -3.99 -18.97 -8.20
N GLY A 177 -2.85 -18.55 -8.76
CA GLY A 177 -2.78 -17.43 -9.71
C GLY A 177 -2.70 -16.04 -9.07
N PHE A 178 -2.18 -15.92 -7.85
CA PHE A 178 -1.78 -14.61 -7.33
C PHE A 178 -0.55 -14.09 -8.11
N SER A 179 -0.68 -12.89 -8.66
CA SER A 179 0.37 -12.24 -9.46
C SER A 179 1.58 -11.91 -8.61
N ASP A 180 1.35 -11.43 -7.40
CA ASP A 180 2.40 -11.10 -6.45
C ASP A 180 2.13 -11.76 -5.08
N ILE A 181 3.20 -12.22 -4.42
CA ILE A 181 3.15 -12.76 -3.06
C ILE A 181 4.15 -12.01 -2.19
N MET A 182 3.66 -11.47 -1.08
CA MET A 182 4.42 -10.66 -0.14
C MET A 182 4.36 -11.26 1.27
N LEU A 183 5.51 -11.26 1.95
CA LEU A 183 5.65 -11.78 3.31
C LEU A 183 5.89 -10.63 4.29
N THR A 184 4.99 -10.44 5.24
CA THR A 184 5.21 -9.58 6.41
C THR A 184 6.07 -10.32 7.43
N THR A 185 7.19 -9.73 7.84
CA THR A 185 8.10 -10.37 8.80
C THR A 185 8.92 -9.36 9.59
N ASN A 186 9.32 -9.74 10.79
CA ASN A 186 10.32 -9.04 11.58
C ASN A 186 11.76 -9.35 11.13
N GLY A 187 11.97 -10.31 10.22
CA GLY A 187 13.28 -10.60 9.63
C GLY A 187 14.24 -11.42 10.50
N VAL A 188 13.85 -11.85 11.71
CA VAL A 188 14.72 -12.63 12.62
C VAL A 188 15.20 -13.93 11.96
N LYS A 189 14.30 -14.70 11.33
CA LYS A 189 14.68 -15.97 10.66
C LYS A 189 15.55 -15.73 9.42
N MET A 190 15.30 -14.62 8.72
CA MET A 190 16.07 -14.20 7.54
C MET A 190 17.50 -13.79 7.91
N ALA A 191 17.69 -13.12 9.06
CA ALA A 191 19.01 -12.84 9.60
C ALA A 191 19.75 -14.12 10.01
N LYS A 192 19.04 -15.10 10.60
CA LYS A 192 19.60 -16.38 11.05
C LYS A 192 20.10 -17.25 9.89
N SER A 193 19.36 -17.31 8.79
CA SER A 193 19.59 -18.28 7.72
C SER A 193 19.47 -17.64 6.34
N LYS A 194 20.61 -17.47 5.66
CA LYS A 194 20.65 -17.10 4.25
C LYS A 194 19.99 -18.17 3.36
N GLN A 195 20.16 -19.45 3.69
CA GLN A 195 19.49 -20.54 2.96
C GLN A 195 17.97 -20.38 3.01
N TYR A 196 17.42 -19.98 4.16
CA TYR A 196 15.98 -19.75 4.27
C TYR A 196 15.50 -18.60 3.40
N CYS A 197 16.31 -17.56 3.20
CA CYS A 197 16.02 -16.51 2.21
C CYS A 197 15.95 -17.09 0.79
N GLN A 198 16.89 -17.98 0.42
CA GLN A 198 16.84 -18.68 -0.87
C GLN A 198 15.59 -19.55 -1.00
N ASP A 199 15.25 -20.33 0.03
CA ASP A 199 14.09 -21.22 0.02
C ASP A 199 12.77 -20.45 -0.18
N LEU A 200 12.66 -19.23 0.36
CA LEU A 200 11.52 -18.34 0.15
C LEU A 200 11.42 -17.88 -1.31
N LEU A 201 12.53 -17.48 -1.93
CA LEU A 201 12.56 -17.11 -3.35
C LEU A 201 12.21 -18.31 -4.24
N ASP A 202 12.76 -19.48 -3.94
CA ASP A 202 12.52 -20.73 -4.69
C ASP A 202 11.06 -21.20 -4.56
N ALA A 203 10.41 -20.90 -3.42
CA ALA A 203 8.98 -21.12 -3.25
C ALA A 203 8.11 -20.14 -4.07
N GLY A 204 8.70 -19.06 -4.57
CA GLY A 204 8.05 -18.03 -5.37
C GLY A 204 7.64 -16.80 -4.57
N LEU A 205 8.36 -16.41 -3.52
CA LEU A 205 8.13 -15.12 -2.86
C LEU A 205 8.65 -13.96 -3.73
N ASP A 206 7.84 -12.92 -3.95
CA ASP A 206 8.30 -11.73 -4.71
C ASP A 206 8.80 -10.61 -3.79
N ALA A 207 8.09 -10.38 -2.69
CA ALA A 207 8.28 -9.18 -1.88
C ALA A 207 8.34 -9.48 -0.38
N VAL A 208 9.10 -8.67 0.34
CA VAL A 208 9.23 -8.72 1.79
C VAL A 208 8.77 -7.40 2.36
N TYR A 209 7.76 -7.47 3.20
CA TYR A 209 7.24 -6.36 3.97
C TYR A 209 7.93 -6.35 5.33
N LEU A 210 9.12 -5.74 5.37
CA LEU A 210 10.04 -5.83 6.50
C LEU A 210 9.70 -4.80 7.56
N SER A 211 9.28 -5.26 8.74
CA SER A 211 9.06 -4.37 9.88
C SER A 211 10.35 -3.64 10.26
N PHE A 212 10.30 -2.35 10.54
CA PHE A 212 11.46 -1.53 10.88
C PHE A 212 11.10 -0.50 11.96
N ALA A 213 12.09 0.14 12.58
CA ALA A 213 11.81 1.25 13.51
C ALA A 213 12.81 2.41 13.47
N GLY A 214 13.95 2.25 12.78
CA GLY A 214 15.04 3.21 12.78
C GLY A 214 16.39 2.52 12.88
N THR A 215 17.37 3.24 13.41
CA THR A 215 18.75 2.75 13.60
C THR A 215 19.22 2.80 15.05
N ASP A 216 18.51 3.51 15.92
CA ASP A 216 18.79 3.64 17.35
C ASP A 216 18.37 2.37 18.15
N PRO A 217 19.30 1.66 18.82
CA PRO A 217 19.00 0.53 19.69
C PRO A 217 17.92 0.80 20.75
N GLU A 218 17.88 2.00 21.33
CA GLU A 218 16.90 2.34 22.37
C GLU A 218 15.49 2.45 21.79
N VAL A 219 15.36 2.89 20.54
CA VAL A 219 14.09 2.86 19.81
C VAL A 219 13.58 1.43 19.65
N TYR A 220 14.47 0.48 19.30
CA TYR A 220 14.08 -0.93 19.18
C TYR A 220 13.67 -1.55 20.52
N LYS A 221 14.35 -1.21 21.62
CA LYS A 221 13.91 -1.65 22.96
C LYS A 221 12.51 -1.15 23.30
N LYS A 222 12.17 0.10 22.95
CA LYS A 222 10.83 0.66 23.18
C LYS A 222 9.74 0.05 22.29
N ILE A 223 10.03 -0.17 21.02
CA ILE A 223 9.03 -0.64 20.04
C ILE A 223 8.92 -2.16 19.97
N TYR A 224 10.04 -2.88 20.01
CA TYR A 224 10.12 -4.34 19.88
C TYR A 224 10.38 -5.07 21.21
N GLY A 225 10.70 -4.34 22.28
CA GLY A 225 11.06 -4.91 23.59
C GLY A 225 12.53 -5.35 23.69
N VAL A 226 13.28 -5.31 22.59
CA VAL A 226 14.66 -5.78 22.51
C VAL A 226 15.38 -5.07 21.35
N ASP A 227 16.69 -4.84 21.50
CA ASP A 227 17.53 -4.33 20.41
C ASP A 227 17.75 -5.42 19.35
N ILE A 228 17.14 -5.23 18.18
CA ILE A 228 17.31 -6.09 17.00
C ILE A 228 17.89 -5.31 15.81
N THR A 229 18.52 -4.15 16.04
CA THR A 229 19.15 -3.34 14.97
C THR A 229 20.11 -4.16 14.11
N LYS A 230 20.99 -4.95 14.76
CA LYS A 230 21.93 -5.85 14.09
C LYS A 230 21.24 -6.95 13.28
N VAL A 231 20.15 -7.50 13.83
CA VAL A 231 19.32 -8.51 13.15
C VAL A 231 18.72 -7.92 11.87
N LYS A 232 18.17 -6.70 11.93
CA LYS A 232 17.60 -6.03 10.75
C LYS A 232 18.66 -5.83 9.65
N ARG A 233 19.85 -5.37 10.03
CA ARG A 233 20.96 -5.20 9.10
C ARG A 233 21.38 -6.53 8.47
N GLN A 234 21.56 -7.58 9.28
CA GLN A 234 21.93 -8.90 8.76
C GLN A 234 20.86 -9.49 7.83
N ALA A 235 19.58 -9.30 8.15
CA ALA A 235 18.49 -9.73 7.27
C ALA A 235 18.56 -9.03 5.90
N LEU A 236 18.81 -7.72 5.87
CA LEU A 236 18.98 -6.95 4.64
C LEU A 236 20.19 -7.41 3.83
N GLU A 237 21.34 -7.68 4.47
CA GLU A 237 22.51 -8.22 3.77
C GLU A 237 22.25 -9.62 3.21
N ASN A 238 21.65 -10.53 3.99
CA ASN A 238 21.31 -11.87 3.51
C ASN A 238 20.35 -11.80 2.31
N MET A 239 19.34 -10.93 2.36
CA MET A 239 18.41 -10.71 1.25
C MET A 239 19.12 -10.15 0.01
N ARG A 240 20.01 -9.16 0.19
CA ARG A 240 20.86 -8.61 -0.87
C ARG A 240 21.68 -9.70 -1.55
N GLU A 241 22.38 -10.52 -0.76
CA GLU A 241 23.22 -11.59 -1.29
C GLU A 241 22.43 -12.70 -2.00
N CYS A 242 21.17 -12.93 -1.62
CA CYS A 242 20.28 -13.86 -2.33
C CYS A 242 19.63 -13.24 -3.58
N GLY A 243 19.81 -11.93 -3.81
CA GLY A 243 19.27 -11.25 -4.98
C GLY A 243 17.79 -10.87 -4.87
N TYR A 244 17.30 -10.59 -3.66
CA TYR A 244 15.94 -10.07 -3.45
C TYR A 244 15.70 -8.78 -4.24
N ARG A 245 14.48 -8.63 -4.76
CA ARG A 245 14.07 -7.49 -5.60
C ARG A 245 12.89 -6.69 -5.04
N GLY A 246 12.29 -7.15 -3.95
CA GLY A 246 11.01 -6.64 -3.48
C GLY A 246 10.99 -6.26 -2.00
N VAL A 247 12.06 -5.69 -1.44
CA VAL A 247 12.05 -5.32 -0.01
C VAL A 247 11.36 -3.97 0.17
N VAL A 248 10.29 -3.94 0.95
CA VAL A 248 9.64 -2.70 1.40
C VAL A 248 10.02 -2.50 2.87
N ILE A 249 10.61 -1.34 3.19
CA ILE A 249 10.93 -0.98 4.58
C ILE A 249 9.69 -0.38 5.21
N VAL A 250 9.24 -0.97 6.33
CA VAL A 250 7.95 -0.60 6.93
C VAL A 250 8.15 -0.18 8.38
N PRO A 251 8.36 1.12 8.62
CA PRO A 251 8.47 1.63 9.98
C PRO A 251 7.09 1.89 10.60
N THR A 252 6.85 1.33 11.78
CA THR A 252 5.77 1.79 12.64
C THR A 252 6.22 3.06 13.36
N ILE A 253 5.54 4.19 13.12
CA ILE A 253 5.92 5.48 13.71
C ILE A 253 5.09 5.75 14.96
N VAL A 254 5.79 5.94 16.07
CA VAL A 254 5.27 6.35 17.37
C VAL A 254 5.90 7.70 17.70
N LYS A 255 5.05 8.74 17.76
CA LYS A 255 5.49 10.11 18.02
C LYS A 255 6.19 10.22 19.37
N GLY A 256 7.28 10.99 19.41
CA GLY A 256 8.16 11.11 20.59
C GLY A 256 9.04 9.89 20.87
N VAL A 257 8.91 8.80 20.10
CA VAL A 257 9.75 7.60 20.23
C VAL A 257 10.71 7.51 19.05
N ASN A 258 10.18 7.41 17.82
CA ASN A 258 10.97 7.19 16.61
C ASN A 258 10.57 8.07 15.41
N ASP A 259 9.72 9.07 15.61
CA ASP A 259 9.52 10.16 14.65
C ASP A 259 10.85 10.88 14.31
N LYS A 260 11.77 11.00 15.28
CA LYS A 260 13.14 11.48 15.04
C LYS A 260 13.99 10.59 14.11
N GLU A 261 13.62 9.31 13.90
CA GLU A 261 14.38 8.35 13.10
C GLU A 261 14.00 8.38 11.61
N ILE A 262 13.07 9.24 11.18
CA ILE A 262 12.61 9.31 9.79
C ILE A 262 13.77 9.48 8.81
N ALA A 263 14.72 10.37 9.11
CA ALA A 263 15.93 10.57 8.32
C ALA A 263 16.76 9.28 8.21
N ASN A 264 17.02 8.61 9.34
CA ASN A 264 17.80 7.38 9.40
C ASN A 264 17.12 6.24 8.62
N ILE A 265 15.79 6.16 8.64
CA ILE A 265 15.02 5.18 7.86
C ILE A 265 15.17 5.45 6.36
N MET A 266 15.13 6.72 5.95
CA MET A 266 15.37 7.12 4.56
C MET A 266 16.80 6.80 4.12
N ASP A 267 17.79 6.97 5.00
CA ASP A 267 19.18 6.57 4.74
C ASP A 267 19.32 5.05 4.60
N ILE A 268 18.65 4.25 5.43
CA ILE A 268 18.59 2.79 5.22
C ILE A 268 18.02 2.44 3.83
N CYS A 269 16.98 3.15 3.38
CA CYS A 269 16.44 2.95 2.03
C CYS A 269 17.47 3.27 0.93
N LYS A 270 18.31 4.29 1.11
CA LYS A 270 19.42 4.63 0.19
C LYS A 270 20.53 3.59 0.20
N ASP A 271 20.91 3.13 1.39
CA ASP A 271 21.97 2.16 1.61
C ASP A 271 21.62 0.82 0.95
N TYR A 272 20.34 0.44 0.98
CA TYR A 272 19.80 -0.79 0.40
C TYR A 272 19.02 -0.59 -0.90
N ARG A 273 19.33 0.48 -1.65
CA ARG A 273 18.56 0.87 -2.84
C ARG A 273 18.52 -0.17 -3.97
N ASP A 274 19.45 -1.12 -3.99
CA ASP A 274 19.52 -2.20 -4.97
C ASP A 274 18.45 -3.30 -4.76
N ILE A 275 17.93 -3.43 -3.54
CA ILE A 275 16.90 -4.42 -3.20
C ILE A 275 15.59 -3.81 -2.71
N THR A 276 15.61 -2.54 -2.28
CA THR A 276 14.41 -1.89 -1.75
C THR A 276 13.52 -1.31 -2.86
N LEU A 277 12.21 -1.46 -2.74
CA LEU A 277 11.24 -0.73 -3.57
C LEU A 277 10.95 0.67 -2.99
N GLY A 278 11.09 0.83 -1.68
CA GLY A 278 10.80 2.07 -1.01
C GLY A 278 10.50 1.91 0.48
N VAL A 279 9.87 2.93 1.05
CA VAL A 279 9.47 3.00 2.45
C VAL A 279 7.96 3.21 2.55
N LEU A 280 7.32 2.43 3.41
CA LEU A 280 5.90 2.54 3.72
C LEU A 280 5.72 2.81 5.21
N PHE A 281 5.59 4.09 5.56
CA PHE A 281 5.40 4.54 6.92
C PHE A 281 4.02 4.16 7.45
N GLN A 282 3.96 3.72 8.71
CA GLN A 282 2.73 3.33 9.37
C GLN A 282 2.65 3.99 10.75
N PRO A 283 2.05 5.18 10.87
CA PRO A 283 1.72 5.74 12.17
C PRO A 283 0.90 4.75 13.00
N VAL A 284 1.18 4.69 14.30
CA VAL A 284 0.49 3.77 15.22
C VAL A 284 -0.97 4.16 15.39
N SER A 285 -1.85 3.16 15.40
CA SER A 285 -3.24 3.30 15.82
C SER A 285 -3.34 3.25 17.34
N ILE A 286 -4.18 4.11 17.92
CA ILE A 286 -4.32 4.25 19.37
C ILE A 286 -5.52 3.40 19.81
N CYS A 287 -5.24 2.30 20.50
CA CYS A 287 -6.26 1.39 21.01
C CYS A 287 -6.54 1.66 22.50
N GLY A 288 -7.82 1.68 22.89
CA GLY A 288 -8.25 1.84 24.27
C GLY A 288 -8.60 3.28 24.66
N ARG A 289 -8.88 3.50 25.95
CA ARG A 289 -9.25 4.83 26.48
C ARG A 289 -7.99 5.64 26.75
N ILE A 290 -7.97 6.85 26.20
CA ILE A 290 -6.90 7.83 26.40
C ILE A 290 -7.50 9.21 26.64
N ALA A 291 -6.82 10.04 27.45
CA ALA A 291 -7.19 11.44 27.62
C ALA A 291 -7.05 12.20 26.30
N PHE A 292 -7.85 13.23 26.10
CA PHE A 292 -7.86 13.97 24.83
C PHE A 292 -6.51 14.66 24.57
N GLU A 293 -5.88 15.20 25.62
CA GLU A 293 -4.58 15.86 25.55
C GLU A 293 -3.50 14.87 25.08
N ASP A 294 -3.39 13.71 25.73
CA ASP A 294 -2.44 12.66 25.37
C ASP A 294 -2.68 12.14 23.94
N LEU A 295 -3.94 11.98 23.53
CA LEU A 295 -4.32 11.61 22.17
C LEU A 295 -3.77 12.62 21.15
N MET A 296 -3.96 13.92 21.40
CA MET A 296 -3.50 14.98 20.50
C MET A 296 -1.98 15.06 20.40
N GLU A 297 -1.30 14.79 21.51
CA GLU A 297 0.16 14.72 21.58
C GLU A 297 0.70 13.52 20.81
N MET A 298 0.13 12.33 21.00
CA MET A 298 0.60 11.07 20.41
C MET A 298 0.22 10.89 18.94
N ARG A 299 -0.94 11.40 18.50
CA ARG A 299 -1.43 11.24 17.12
C ARG A 299 -0.43 11.82 16.13
N TYR A 300 0.04 10.98 15.20
CA TYR A 300 0.97 11.32 14.13
C TYR A 300 0.27 11.15 12.79
N THR A 301 0.07 12.25 12.07
CA THR A 301 -0.71 12.27 10.81
C THR A 301 0.21 12.12 9.59
N SER A 302 -0.37 11.84 8.42
CA SER A 302 0.38 11.88 7.15
C SER A 302 0.95 13.27 6.85
N SER A 303 0.31 14.33 7.35
CA SER A 303 0.80 15.70 7.23
C SER A 303 1.99 15.98 8.15
N ASP A 304 2.03 15.40 9.36
CA ASP A 304 3.23 15.42 10.22
C ASP A 304 4.41 14.74 9.48
N LEU A 305 4.16 13.54 8.93
CA LEU A 305 5.16 12.78 8.17
C LEU A 305 5.73 13.58 7.00
N LYS A 306 4.87 14.23 6.22
CA LYS A 306 5.30 15.03 5.08
C LYS A 306 6.24 16.15 5.50
N GLN A 307 5.94 16.84 6.61
CA GLN A 307 6.82 17.88 7.11
C GLN A 307 8.17 17.33 7.55
N ASP A 308 8.18 16.22 8.27
CA ASP A 308 9.44 15.63 8.74
C ASP A 308 10.31 15.12 7.59
N LEU A 309 9.70 14.54 6.55
CA LEU A 309 10.38 14.20 5.30
C LEU A 309 10.93 15.44 4.58
N ASN A 310 10.18 16.54 4.52
CA ASN A 310 10.64 17.78 3.89
C ASN A 310 11.77 18.47 4.67
N LYS A 311 11.74 18.43 6.00
CA LYS A 311 12.86 18.92 6.83
C LYS A 311 14.16 18.19 6.51
N TYR A 312 14.10 16.87 6.36
CA TYR A 312 15.27 16.05 6.05
C TYR A 312 15.73 16.21 4.59
N THR A 313 14.81 16.40 3.65
CA THR A 313 15.13 16.52 2.22
C THR A 313 15.38 17.95 1.75
N ALA A 314 15.33 18.93 2.65
CA ALA A 314 15.63 20.32 2.33
C ALA A 314 17.12 20.53 2.02
N THR A 315 17.40 21.31 0.98
CA THR A 315 18.76 21.74 0.62
C THR A 315 18.84 23.26 0.56
N ALA A 316 20.04 23.82 0.32
CA ALA A 316 20.20 25.25 0.12
C ALA A 316 19.42 25.75 -1.12
N GLU A 317 19.33 24.93 -2.17
CA GLU A 317 18.64 25.21 -3.42
C GLU A 317 17.13 24.94 -3.31
N ASN A 318 16.72 24.02 -2.43
CA ASN A 318 15.33 23.70 -2.17
C ASN A 318 15.02 23.67 -0.65
N PRO A 319 14.88 24.84 -0.01
CA PRO A 319 14.70 24.92 1.44
C PRO A 319 13.34 24.41 1.93
N LYS A 320 12.39 24.13 1.03
CA LYS A 320 11.06 23.59 1.37
C LYS A 320 11.03 22.06 1.41
N GLY A 321 12.11 21.39 1.02
CA GLY A 321 12.16 19.93 0.92
C GLY A 321 11.71 19.39 -0.44
N ALA A 322 12.06 18.14 -0.69
CA ALA A 322 11.90 17.49 -1.99
C ALA A 322 10.52 16.90 -2.23
N MET A 323 9.60 16.95 -1.25
CA MET A 323 8.27 16.34 -1.33
C MET A 323 7.17 17.42 -1.27
N PRO A 324 6.92 18.14 -2.37
CA PRO A 324 5.91 19.20 -2.41
C PRO A 324 4.48 18.66 -2.21
N TYR A 325 4.21 17.45 -2.70
CA TYR A 325 2.93 16.76 -2.58
C TYR A 325 3.08 15.36 -2.01
N PHE A 326 2.05 14.90 -1.31
CA PHE A 326 1.91 13.51 -0.90
C PHE A 326 0.55 13.02 -1.39
N TYR A 327 0.55 12.26 -2.48
CA TYR A 327 -0.64 12.03 -3.26
C TYR A 327 -1.48 10.89 -2.68
N PRO A 328 -2.80 11.06 -2.52
CA PRO A 328 -3.69 9.95 -2.20
C PRO A 328 -3.57 8.84 -3.26
N LEU A 329 -3.56 7.58 -2.86
CA LEU A 329 -3.49 6.45 -3.80
C LEU A 329 -4.66 6.43 -4.78
N SER A 330 -5.82 6.96 -4.34
CA SER A 330 -7.03 7.06 -5.15
C SER A 330 -6.88 7.93 -6.39
N LEU A 331 -5.88 8.82 -6.40
CA LEU A 331 -5.48 9.63 -7.56
C LEU A 331 -5.18 8.80 -8.81
N LEU A 332 -4.72 7.56 -8.61
CA LEU A 332 -4.29 6.65 -9.67
C LEU A 332 -5.40 5.71 -10.15
N SER A 333 -6.64 5.87 -9.68
CA SER A 333 -7.78 4.99 -10.04
C SER A 333 -7.96 4.83 -11.55
N HIS A 334 -8.20 5.93 -12.29
CA HIS A 334 -8.34 5.89 -13.75
C HIS A 334 -7.07 5.46 -14.48
N PHE A 335 -5.91 5.86 -13.97
CA PHE A 335 -4.62 5.47 -14.54
C PHE A 335 -4.42 3.95 -14.47
N THR A 336 -4.66 3.35 -13.31
CA THR A 336 -4.54 1.89 -13.09
C THR A 336 -5.59 1.11 -13.89
N ARG A 337 -6.82 1.62 -14.01
CA ARG A 337 -7.84 1.06 -14.93
C ARG A 337 -7.42 1.14 -16.40
N MET A 338 -6.88 2.29 -16.85
CA MET A 338 -6.39 2.44 -18.22
C MET A 338 -5.31 1.42 -18.54
N ILE A 339 -4.34 1.23 -17.63
CA ILE A 339 -3.25 0.27 -17.80
C ILE A 339 -3.77 -1.16 -17.88
N THR A 340 -4.54 -1.57 -16.86
CA THR A 340 -5.03 -2.95 -16.78
C THR A 340 -5.97 -3.27 -17.93
N TRP A 341 -6.79 -2.29 -18.34
CA TRP A 341 -7.60 -2.37 -19.56
C TRP A 341 -6.77 -2.49 -20.82
N CYS A 342 -5.65 -1.78 -20.96
CA CYS A 342 -4.81 -1.84 -22.17
C CYS A 342 -4.15 -3.20 -22.39
N ASP A 343 -3.90 -3.97 -21.32
CA ASP A 343 -3.10 -5.19 -21.35
C ASP A 343 -3.84 -6.47 -20.95
N ASP A 344 -5.18 -6.42 -20.87
CA ASP A 344 -6.02 -7.58 -20.47
C ASP A 344 -5.62 -8.15 -19.09
N MET A 345 -5.01 -7.30 -18.26
CA MET A 345 -4.68 -7.64 -16.88
C MET A 345 -5.96 -7.59 -16.03
N PRO A 346 -6.02 -8.32 -14.90
CA PRO A 346 -7.11 -8.16 -13.94
C PRO A 346 -7.29 -6.66 -13.61
N GLN A 347 -8.51 -6.15 -13.79
CA GLN A 347 -8.87 -4.72 -13.73
C GLN A 347 -8.68 -4.12 -12.32
N THR A 348 -7.43 -3.98 -11.89
CA THR A 348 -7.11 -3.41 -10.59
C THR A 348 -7.26 -1.89 -10.68
N SER A 349 -8.02 -1.33 -9.75
CA SER A 349 -8.18 0.11 -9.62
C SER A 349 -7.99 0.48 -8.17
N PHE A 350 -7.13 1.46 -7.90
CA PHE A 350 -6.99 2.01 -6.56
C PHE A 350 -8.18 2.92 -6.26
N THR A 351 -9.32 2.33 -5.91
CA THR A 351 -10.55 3.05 -5.51
C THR A 351 -10.66 3.23 -3.99
N SER A 352 -9.52 3.33 -3.31
CA SER A 352 -9.51 3.63 -1.87
C SER A 352 -10.08 5.02 -1.58
N ASP A 353 -10.46 5.25 -0.33
CA ASP A 353 -10.73 6.61 0.12
C ASP A 353 -9.45 7.47 0.11
N ALA A 354 -9.61 8.79 -0.06
CA ALA A 354 -8.52 9.76 -0.11
C ALA A 354 -7.67 9.78 1.17
N ASP A 355 -8.28 9.44 2.31
CA ASP A 355 -7.63 9.48 3.62
C ASP A 355 -6.97 8.15 4.01
N CYS A 356 -7.02 7.12 3.16
CA CYS A 356 -6.50 5.79 3.52
C CYS A 356 -4.99 5.66 3.36
N GLY A 357 -4.44 6.15 2.25
CA GLY A 357 -3.03 5.94 1.92
C GLY A 357 -2.50 7.01 0.97
N PHE A 358 -1.27 7.41 1.23
CA PHE A 358 -0.57 8.46 0.51
C PHE A 358 0.74 7.90 -0.05
N ALA A 359 1.12 8.31 -1.25
CA ALA A 359 2.35 7.91 -1.90
C ALA A 359 2.93 9.03 -2.76
N THR A 360 4.24 9.00 -2.91
CA THR A 360 4.93 9.72 -3.97
C THR A 360 6.13 8.90 -4.42
N ILE A 361 6.67 9.25 -5.58
CA ILE A 361 7.94 8.72 -6.05
C ILE A 361 8.99 9.78 -5.79
N MET A 362 10.09 9.40 -5.15
CA MET A 362 11.24 10.28 -4.95
C MET A 362 12.45 9.72 -5.67
N ILE A 363 13.28 10.58 -6.24
CA ILE A 363 14.48 10.21 -6.98
C ILE A 363 15.70 10.57 -6.14
N ILE A 364 16.57 9.59 -5.94
CA ILE A 364 17.89 9.75 -5.33
C ILE A 364 18.88 10.04 -6.47
N GLU A 365 19.60 11.17 -6.41
CA GLU A 365 20.69 11.49 -7.34
C GLU A 365 22.02 10.82 -6.92
N LYS A 366 23.05 10.90 -7.78
CA LYS A 366 24.36 10.28 -7.51
C LYS A 366 25.02 10.73 -6.20
N ASP A 367 24.80 11.98 -5.83
CA ASP A 367 25.31 12.60 -4.61
C ASP A 367 24.48 12.22 -3.36
N GLY A 368 23.40 11.47 -3.54
CA GLY A 368 22.48 11.07 -2.47
C GLY A 368 21.38 12.10 -2.19
N THR A 369 21.28 13.18 -2.95
CA THR A 369 20.22 14.19 -2.80
C THR A 369 18.87 13.63 -3.25
N TRP A 370 17.82 13.98 -2.51
CA TRP A 370 16.44 13.59 -2.83
C TRP A 370 15.76 14.64 -3.69
N HIS A 371 14.99 14.19 -4.68
CA HIS A 371 14.16 15.03 -5.52
C HIS A 371 12.76 14.46 -5.67
N GLY A 372 11.75 15.33 -5.79
CA GLY A 372 10.37 14.94 -6.06
C GLY A 372 10.18 14.51 -7.51
N ILE A 373 9.23 13.61 -7.76
CA ILE A 373 8.84 13.18 -9.11
C ILE A 373 8.39 14.35 -10.00
N GLU A 374 7.92 15.44 -9.40
CA GLU A 374 7.40 16.64 -10.06
C GLU A 374 8.47 17.36 -10.89
N GLU A 375 9.75 17.15 -10.59
CA GLU A 375 10.83 17.67 -11.42
C GLU A 375 10.96 16.91 -12.75
N TRP A 376 10.49 15.66 -12.83
CA TRP A 376 10.50 14.83 -14.03
C TRP A 376 9.14 14.75 -14.71
N ILE A 377 8.04 14.84 -13.96
CA ILE A 377 6.69 14.62 -14.47
C ILE A 377 5.76 15.76 -14.03
N ASP A 378 4.98 16.29 -14.96
CA ASP A 378 3.81 17.11 -14.66
C ASP A 378 2.66 16.23 -14.18
N VAL A 379 2.65 15.88 -12.88
CA VAL A 379 1.70 14.94 -12.28
C VAL A 379 0.25 15.37 -12.51
N ASP A 380 -0.08 16.64 -12.32
CA ASP A 380 -1.43 17.16 -12.54
C ASP A 380 -1.90 16.98 -13.99
N GLY A 381 -1.03 17.30 -14.95
CA GLY A 381 -1.31 17.11 -16.37
C GLY A 381 -1.46 15.63 -16.73
N PHE A 382 -0.60 14.79 -16.19
CA PHE A 382 -0.63 13.34 -16.35
C PHE A 382 -1.94 12.72 -15.85
N ILE A 383 -2.41 13.14 -14.66
CA ILE A 383 -3.67 12.65 -14.10
C ILE A 383 -4.87 13.15 -14.92
N LYS A 384 -4.90 14.45 -15.27
CA LYS A 384 -5.96 15.00 -16.13
C LYS A 384 -6.06 14.25 -17.45
N TRP A 385 -4.92 13.91 -18.06
CA TRP A 385 -4.86 13.13 -19.28
C TRP A 385 -5.36 11.69 -19.12
N SER A 386 -4.93 11.02 -18.05
CA SER A 386 -5.37 9.66 -17.74
C SER A 386 -6.88 9.61 -17.56
N ASN A 387 -7.45 10.60 -16.87
CA ASN A 387 -8.89 10.70 -16.67
C ASN A 387 -9.64 10.93 -17.99
N GLN A 388 -9.16 11.85 -18.83
CA GLN A 388 -9.74 12.07 -20.15
C GLN A 388 -9.72 10.82 -21.03
N CYS A 389 -8.63 10.05 -20.99
CA CYS A 389 -8.54 8.80 -21.75
C CYS A 389 -9.52 7.75 -21.21
N TRP A 390 -9.64 7.64 -19.89
CA TRP A 390 -10.57 6.70 -19.27
C TRP A 390 -12.03 7.05 -19.58
N ASP A 391 -12.40 8.34 -19.54
CA ASP A 391 -13.74 8.81 -19.93
C ASP A 391 -14.10 8.41 -21.37
N LEU A 392 -13.13 8.43 -22.29
CA LEU A 392 -13.32 7.99 -23.67
C LEU A 392 -13.52 6.47 -23.76
N VAL A 393 -12.77 5.69 -22.97
CA VAL A 393 -12.94 4.24 -22.89
C VAL A 393 -14.34 3.89 -22.36
N GLU A 394 -14.77 4.51 -21.25
CA GLU A 394 -16.09 4.26 -20.66
C GLU A 394 -17.24 4.65 -21.59
N LYS A 395 -17.09 5.75 -22.34
CA LYS A 395 -18.10 6.21 -23.30
C LYS A 395 -18.00 5.52 -24.67
N LYS A 396 -17.02 4.63 -24.88
CA LYS A 396 -16.68 4.02 -26.18
C LYS A 396 -16.51 5.06 -27.31
N GLN A 397 -15.86 6.17 -27.00
CA GLN A 397 -15.66 7.29 -27.92
C GLN A 397 -14.25 7.28 -28.54
N ILE A 398 -14.17 7.57 -29.84
CA ILE A 398 -12.89 7.73 -30.55
C ILE A 398 -12.42 9.19 -30.39
N PRO A 399 -11.13 9.45 -30.10
CA PRO A 399 -10.63 10.82 -29.99
C PRO A 399 -10.75 11.60 -31.30
N ASP A 400 -11.26 12.85 -31.25
CA ASP A 400 -11.42 13.71 -32.43
C ASP A 400 -10.08 14.11 -33.09
N LYS A 401 -8.98 14.10 -32.32
CA LYS A 401 -7.63 14.51 -32.77
C LYS A 401 -6.57 13.58 -32.20
N ILE A 402 -5.81 12.91 -33.07
CA ILE A 402 -4.65 12.11 -32.67
C ILE A 402 -3.49 13.07 -32.32
N PRO A 403 -2.82 12.90 -31.16
CA PRO A 403 -1.59 13.61 -30.82
C PRO A 403 -0.58 13.56 -31.96
N LYS A 404 -0.10 14.72 -32.43
CA LYS A 404 1.06 14.75 -33.32
C LYS A 404 2.29 14.29 -32.52
N ILE A 405 2.68 13.02 -32.67
CA ILE A 405 3.89 12.41 -32.07
C ILE A 405 5.17 13.05 -32.65
N THR A 406 5.06 13.72 -33.81
CA THR A 406 6.19 14.21 -34.62
C THR A 406 7.07 15.26 -33.95
N SER A 407 6.53 16.13 -33.09
CA SER A 407 7.33 17.22 -32.49
C SER A 407 8.31 16.73 -31.41
N PHE A 408 8.03 15.59 -30.77
CA PHE A 408 8.90 14.98 -29.77
C PHE A 408 9.96 14.09 -30.44
N VAL A 409 9.58 13.31 -31.45
CA VAL A 409 10.50 12.46 -32.24
C VAL A 409 11.57 13.30 -32.95
N GLN A 410 11.22 14.47 -33.49
CA GLN A 410 12.19 15.42 -34.08
C GLN A 410 13.14 16.06 -33.05
N LYS A 411 12.74 16.12 -31.77
CA LYS A 411 13.59 16.60 -30.67
C LYS A 411 14.49 15.48 -30.12
N PHE A 412 14.08 14.22 -30.33
CA PHE A 412 14.70 12.99 -29.82
C PHE A 412 15.73 12.38 -30.76
N LEU A 413 15.49 12.46 -32.07
CA LEU A 413 16.45 12.11 -33.09
C LEU A 413 17.17 13.40 -33.45
N GLY A 414 18.37 13.61 -32.90
CA GLY A 414 19.28 14.63 -33.40
C GLY A 414 19.35 14.59 -34.93
N SER A 415 19.64 15.73 -35.55
CA SER A 415 19.52 16.04 -36.98
C SER A 415 20.10 15.05 -38.00
N ASP A 416 20.70 13.93 -37.58
CA ASP A 416 21.46 13.01 -38.44
C ASP A 416 21.16 11.51 -38.22
N GLY A 417 20.01 11.15 -37.62
CA GLY A 417 19.61 9.74 -37.42
C GLY A 417 18.73 9.17 -38.55
N HIS A 418 19.25 8.18 -39.28
CA HIS A 418 18.55 7.44 -40.36
C HIS A 418 17.13 6.94 -40.00
N PRO A 419 16.17 6.96 -40.95
CA PRO A 419 14.72 6.87 -40.66
C PRO A 419 14.13 5.45 -40.45
N ASN A 420 14.91 4.42 -40.09
CA ASN A 420 14.42 3.03 -40.15
C ASN A 420 14.44 2.21 -38.85
N SER A 421 14.50 2.83 -37.68
CA SER A 421 14.24 2.12 -36.42
C SER A 421 13.45 3.00 -35.45
N GLY A 422 12.13 2.98 -35.58
CA GLY A 422 11.26 3.70 -34.65
C GLY A 422 9.81 3.53 -35.03
N ILE A 423 8.97 3.37 -34.01
CA ILE A 423 7.52 3.16 -33.99
C ILE A 423 6.70 4.24 -34.76
N ALA A 424 7.37 5.14 -35.48
CA ALA A 424 6.84 6.33 -36.13
C ALA A 424 6.39 6.15 -37.60
N SER A 425 6.48 4.95 -38.19
CA SER A 425 6.10 4.72 -39.60
C SER A 425 5.01 3.66 -39.77
N LEU A 426 3.92 3.74 -39.01
CA LEU A 426 2.74 2.90 -39.27
C LEU A 426 1.59 3.73 -39.88
N PRO A 427 1.54 3.87 -41.23
CA PRO A 427 0.32 4.16 -41.97
C PRO A 427 -0.87 3.31 -41.51
N GLU A 428 -0.58 2.10 -41.03
CA GLU A 428 -1.50 1.15 -40.42
C GLU A 428 -2.29 1.77 -39.26
N VAL A 429 -1.68 2.51 -38.31
CA VAL A 429 -2.44 3.05 -37.15
C VAL A 429 -3.52 4.05 -37.58
N ARG A 430 -3.24 4.92 -38.57
CA ARG A 430 -4.23 5.85 -39.14
C ARG A 430 -5.28 5.16 -40.01
N GLN A 431 -4.92 4.04 -40.62
CA GLN A 431 -5.82 3.25 -41.47
C GLN A 431 -6.73 2.37 -40.60
N THR A 432 -6.19 1.73 -39.56
CA THR A 432 -6.91 1.00 -38.51
C THR A 432 -7.90 1.91 -37.81
N LEU A 433 -7.51 3.13 -37.40
CA LEU A 433 -8.42 4.09 -36.76
C LEU A 433 -9.56 4.57 -37.68
N ARG A 434 -9.30 4.78 -38.97
CA ARG A 434 -10.34 5.12 -39.96
C ARG A 434 -11.23 3.94 -40.33
N TRP A 435 -10.71 2.72 -40.23
CA TRP A 435 -11.45 1.48 -40.42
C TRP A 435 -12.38 1.20 -39.23
N VAL A 436 -11.91 1.42 -37.99
CA VAL A 436 -12.70 1.29 -36.74
C VAL A 436 -13.93 2.20 -36.75
N SER A 437 -13.85 3.38 -37.36
CA SER A 437 -14.99 4.29 -37.52
C SER A 437 -16.11 3.75 -38.44
N LYS A 438 -15.87 2.70 -39.23
CA LYS A 438 -16.76 2.26 -40.32
C LYS A 438 -17.41 0.89 -40.13
N THR A 439 -17.14 0.16 -39.05
CA THR A 439 -17.71 -1.18 -38.87
C THR A 439 -18.04 -1.37 -37.41
N VAL A 440 -19.24 -1.85 -37.12
CA VAL A 440 -19.77 -2.13 -35.79
C VAL A 440 -19.87 -3.66 -35.67
N ASP A 441 -19.59 -4.16 -34.46
CA ASP A 441 -19.73 -5.55 -34.00
C ASP A 441 -18.50 -6.48 -34.17
N GLY A 442 -17.60 -6.44 -33.18
CA GLY A 442 -16.72 -7.55 -32.79
C GLY A 442 -15.23 -7.35 -33.07
N ALA A 443 -14.85 -7.04 -34.32
CA ALA A 443 -13.46 -6.72 -34.66
C ALA A 443 -13.02 -5.30 -34.22
N THR A 444 -13.98 -4.54 -33.69
CA THR A 444 -13.90 -3.15 -33.26
C THR A 444 -13.23 -2.95 -31.92
N ASP A 445 -13.43 -3.86 -30.97
CA ASP A 445 -13.00 -3.65 -29.57
C ASP A 445 -11.49 -3.83 -29.41
N PHE A 446 -10.90 -4.83 -30.09
CA PHE A 446 -9.44 -5.01 -30.11
C PHE A 446 -8.74 -3.82 -30.77
N ALA A 447 -9.24 -3.37 -31.92
CA ALA A 447 -8.67 -2.25 -32.66
C ALA A 447 -8.86 -0.91 -31.92
N PHE A 448 -10.03 -0.69 -31.30
CA PHE A 448 -10.30 0.43 -30.40
C PHE A 448 -9.31 0.42 -29.23
N LYS A 449 -9.13 -0.73 -28.57
CA LYS A 449 -8.21 -0.89 -27.45
C LYS A 449 -6.76 -0.61 -27.81
N LYS A 450 -6.26 -1.17 -28.92
CA LYS A 450 -4.90 -0.88 -29.40
C LYS A 450 -4.72 0.60 -29.75
N ALA A 451 -5.73 1.22 -30.36
CA ALA A 451 -5.68 2.64 -30.68
C ALA A 451 -5.72 3.53 -29.44
N MET A 452 -6.57 3.21 -28.45
CA MET A 452 -6.64 3.91 -27.17
C MET A 452 -5.36 3.75 -26.37
N LYS A 453 -4.74 2.55 -26.38
CA LYS A 453 -3.42 2.33 -25.78
C LYS A 453 -2.36 3.24 -26.42
N ALA A 454 -2.31 3.28 -27.75
CA ALA A 454 -1.37 4.15 -28.47
C ALA A 454 -1.64 5.64 -28.21
N TYR A 455 -2.90 6.05 -28.17
CA TYR A 455 -3.32 7.41 -27.86
C TYR A 455 -2.88 7.81 -26.44
N PHE A 456 -3.23 6.97 -25.45
CA PHE A 456 -2.89 7.17 -24.05
C PHE A 456 -1.36 7.28 -23.86
N LEU A 457 -0.60 6.29 -24.29
CA LEU A 457 0.87 6.26 -24.16
C LEU A 457 1.55 7.40 -24.94
N GLY A 458 1.06 7.72 -26.14
CA GLY A 458 1.58 8.83 -26.95
C GLY A 458 1.32 10.20 -26.33
N GLY A 459 0.24 10.36 -25.58
CA GLY A 459 -0.07 11.59 -24.83
C GLY A 459 0.72 11.74 -23.54
N LEU A 460 1.00 10.64 -22.84
CA LEU A 460 1.77 10.62 -21.59
C LEU A 460 3.15 11.30 -21.73
N ALA A 461 3.80 11.14 -22.88
CA ALA A 461 5.11 11.74 -23.15
C ALA A 461 5.13 13.28 -23.04
N ARG A 462 3.99 13.96 -23.18
CA ARG A 462 3.89 15.43 -23.07
C ARG A 462 4.09 15.93 -21.65
N TYR A 463 3.85 15.07 -20.67
CA TYR A 463 3.93 15.41 -19.26
C TYR A 463 5.29 15.05 -18.66
N VAL A 464 6.23 14.52 -19.45
CA VAL A 464 7.61 14.31 -19.02
C VAL A 464 8.39 15.62 -19.21
N ARG A 465 8.83 16.24 -18.11
CA ARG A 465 9.54 17.53 -18.05
C ARG A 465 11.04 17.39 -18.35
N LYS A 466 11.71 16.48 -17.65
CA LYS A 466 13.14 16.15 -17.85
C LYS A 466 13.23 14.88 -18.70
N PRO A 467 13.60 14.97 -19.99
CA PRO A 467 13.68 13.81 -20.87
C PRO A 467 14.94 13.00 -20.57
N ASP A 468 14.93 12.29 -19.46
CA ASP A 468 15.79 11.13 -19.27
C ASP A 468 15.11 9.95 -19.97
N LEU A 469 15.69 9.54 -21.10
CA LEU A 469 15.13 8.48 -21.95
C LEU A 469 15.04 7.14 -21.20
N GLU A 470 15.96 6.87 -20.27
CA GLU A 470 15.96 5.62 -19.52
C GLU A 470 14.88 5.64 -18.43
N PHE A 471 14.74 6.77 -17.71
CA PHE A 471 13.65 6.98 -16.76
C PHE A 471 12.28 6.87 -17.43
N ALA A 472 12.07 7.58 -18.54
CA ALA A 472 10.80 7.53 -19.27
C ALA A 472 10.48 6.11 -19.76
N ARG A 473 11.46 5.40 -20.33
CA ARG A 473 11.29 4.01 -20.77
C ARG A 473 10.87 3.09 -19.64
N LYS A 474 11.51 3.17 -18.47
CA LYS A 474 11.19 2.34 -17.31
C LYS A 474 9.82 2.70 -16.72
N LEU A 475 9.47 3.99 -16.68
CA LEU A 475 8.14 4.43 -16.29
C LEU A 475 7.07 3.82 -17.21
N PHE A 476 7.31 3.82 -18.53
CA PHE A 476 6.40 3.20 -19.50
C PHE A 476 6.34 1.67 -19.36
N GLN A 477 7.44 1.01 -18.98
CA GLN A 477 7.45 -0.43 -18.69
C GLN A 477 6.62 -0.77 -17.46
N LEU A 478 6.81 -0.03 -16.35
CA LEU A 478 6.00 -0.17 -15.14
C LEU A 478 4.52 0.08 -15.43
N ALA A 479 4.23 1.11 -16.22
CA ALA A 479 2.87 1.42 -16.65
C ALA A 479 2.28 0.38 -17.62
N GLY A 480 3.09 -0.41 -18.33
CA GLY A 480 2.58 -1.44 -19.26
C GLY A 480 2.36 -2.80 -18.61
N SER A 481 3.05 -3.09 -17.51
CA SER A 481 2.92 -4.36 -16.80
C SER A 481 3.30 -4.16 -15.33
N PRO A 482 2.39 -3.74 -14.44
CA PRO A 482 2.72 -3.44 -13.05
C PRO A 482 2.85 -4.75 -12.25
N THR A 483 4.08 -5.25 -12.12
CA THR A 483 4.46 -6.45 -11.36
C THR A 483 5.60 -6.09 -10.41
N VAL A 484 5.93 -6.92 -9.41
CA VAL A 484 7.11 -6.66 -8.58
C VAL A 484 8.40 -6.57 -9.41
N ASP A 485 8.54 -7.33 -10.50
CA ASP A 485 9.74 -7.24 -11.34
C ASP A 485 9.85 -5.89 -12.06
N THR A 486 8.77 -5.41 -12.68
CA THR A 486 8.80 -4.08 -13.33
C THR A 486 8.87 -2.95 -12.32
N ALA A 487 8.31 -3.12 -11.12
CA ALA A 487 8.49 -2.22 -10.00
C ALA A 487 9.95 -2.18 -9.57
N TRP A 488 10.63 -3.32 -9.41
CA TRP A 488 12.07 -3.36 -9.12
C TRP A 488 12.89 -2.72 -10.25
N GLN A 489 12.53 -2.98 -11.51
CA GLN A 489 13.20 -2.37 -12.65
C GLN A 489 13.14 -0.83 -12.60
N PHE A 490 12.03 -0.29 -12.10
CA PHE A 490 11.83 1.15 -11.96
C PHE A 490 12.37 1.71 -10.63
N PHE A 491 12.24 1.01 -9.50
CA PHE A 491 12.57 1.53 -8.17
C PHE A 491 13.94 1.11 -7.64
N ALA A 492 14.62 0.14 -8.23
CA ALA A 492 15.90 -0.34 -7.73
C ALA A 492 16.94 -0.54 -8.84
N ASN A 493 16.49 -0.88 -10.04
CA ASN A 493 17.34 -1.00 -11.22
C ASN A 493 17.26 0.22 -12.16
N SER A 494 16.46 1.25 -11.83
CA SER A 494 16.57 2.53 -12.53
C SER A 494 17.97 3.06 -12.24
N ASN A 495 18.75 3.31 -13.30
CA ASN A 495 20.02 4.07 -13.28
C ASN A 495 21.30 3.33 -12.86
N ARG A 496 21.51 2.09 -13.33
CA ARG A 496 22.85 1.46 -13.31
C ARG A 496 23.90 2.20 -14.15
N THR A 497 23.49 3.08 -15.06
CA THR A 497 24.32 3.81 -16.03
C THR A 497 24.62 5.25 -15.58
N ASP A 498 23.70 5.90 -14.87
CA ASP A 498 23.80 7.28 -14.37
C ASP A 498 23.56 7.42 -12.84
N GLY A 499 23.54 6.33 -12.08
CA GLY A 499 23.67 6.30 -10.62
C GLY A 499 22.53 6.88 -9.78
N LYS A 500 21.40 7.22 -10.38
CA LYS A 500 20.19 7.68 -9.69
C LYS A 500 19.37 6.50 -9.14
N CYS A 501 18.23 6.71 -8.49
CA CYS A 501 17.30 5.62 -8.12
C CYS A 501 15.94 6.19 -7.73
N ALA A 502 14.84 5.70 -8.31
CA ALA A 502 13.50 6.09 -7.84
C ALA A 502 13.10 5.26 -6.61
N LYS A 503 12.38 5.80 -5.63
CA LYS A 503 11.83 5.07 -4.48
C LYS A 503 10.39 5.45 -4.25
N LEU A 504 9.57 4.47 -3.92
CA LEU A 504 8.20 4.70 -3.46
C LEU A 504 8.25 5.15 -2.00
N ILE A 505 7.91 6.40 -1.71
CA ILE A 505 7.76 6.90 -0.35
C ILE A 505 6.26 7.00 -0.08
N SER A 506 5.79 6.25 0.90
CA SER A 506 4.36 6.03 1.11
C SER A 506 4.01 5.97 2.58
N SER A 507 2.73 6.18 2.88
CA SER A 507 2.18 6.13 4.22
C SER A 507 0.77 5.57 4.20
N MET A 508 0.44 4.74 5.19
CA MET A 508 -0.93 4.32 5.46
C MET A 508 -1.46 5.07 6.67
N HIS A 509 -2.70 5.53 6.60
CA HIS A 509 -3.40 6.06 7.75
C HIS A 509 -4.36 4.98 8.26
N PHE A 510 -3.98 4.31 9.34
CA PHE A 510 -4.84 3.31 9.96
C PHE A 510 -5.86 3.95 10.91
N GLN A 511 -7.08 3.43 10.85
CA GLN A 511 -8.17 3.91 11.68
C GLN A 511 -8.23 3.14 12.99
N ASP A 512 -8.31 3.87 14.09
CA ASP A 512 -8.77 3.35 15.37
C ASP A 512 -10.17 3.89 15.67
N ALA A 513 -10.66 3.61 16.88
CA ALA A 513 -12.00 4.01 17.25
C ALA A 513 -12.18 5.53 17.36
N TYR A 514 -11.13 6.37 17.36
CA TYR A 514 -11.19 7.83 17.44
C TYR A 514 -11.34 8.51 16.07
N ASP A 515 -10.63 8.07 15.03
CA ASP A 515 -10.70 8.60 13.67
C ASP A 515 -11.51 7.72 12.69
N PHE A 516 -12.16 6.67 13.19
CA PHE A 516 -12.92 5.72 12.36
C PHE A 516 -13.93 6.42 11.45
N ASP A 517 -13.95 6.05 10.18
CA ASP A 517 -14.84 6.56 9.15
C ASP A 517 -15.39 5.39 8.33
N THR A 518 -16.72 5.20 8.38
CA THR A 518 -17.36 4.10 7.67
C THR A 518 -17.25 4.22 6.14
N GLU A 519 -17.10 5.44 5.59
CA GLU A 519 -16.87 5.61 4.16
C GLU A 519 -15.50 5.06 3.75
N ARG A 520 -14.46 5.33 4.55
CA ARG A 520 -13.10 4.76 4.35
C ARG A 520 -13.14 3.23 4.36
N VAL A 521 -13.91 2.64 5.28
CA VAL A 521 -14.09 1.18 5.36
C VAL A 521 -14.73 0.62 4.09
N SER A 522 -15.78 1.28 3.57
CA SER A 522 -16.47 0.82 2.36
C SER A 522 -15.60 0.82 1.10
N HIS A 523 -14.53 1.62 1.10
CA HIS A 523 -13.56 1.73 0.02
C HIS A 523 -12.25 0.98 0.29
N CYS A 524 -12.16 0.18 1.35
CA CYS A 524 -10.90 -0.49 1.70
C CYS A 524 -10.41 -1.45 0.61
N LEU A 525 -9.12 -1.40 0.29
CA LEU A 525 -8.47 -2.27 -0.70
C LEU A 525 -7.68 -3.44 -0.06
N VAL A 526 -7.64 -3.51 1.27
CA VAL A 526 -6.87 -4.50 2.03
C VAL A 526 -7.81 -5.24 2.97
N HIS A 527 -8.11 -6.50 2.66
CA HIS A 527 -9.08 -7.28 3.42
C HIS A 527 -8.40 -8.49 4.03
N TYR A 528 -8.72 -8.75 5.30
CA TYR A 528 -8.36 -10.00 5.96
C TYR A 528 -9.29 -11.11 5.50
N GLY A 529 -8.72 -12.26 5.17
CA GLY A 529 -9.44 -13.52 5.03
C GLY A 529 -9.40 -14.32 6.31
N VAL A 530 -10.56 -14.69 6.84
CA VAL A 530 -10.68 -15.50 8.06
C VAL A 530 -11.81 -16.52 7.87
N MET A 531 -11.61 -17.77 8.24
CA MET A 531 -12.72 -18.74 8.31
C MET A 531 -13.73 -18.26 9.36
N ASP A 532 -15.03 -18.27 9.06
CA ASP A 532 -16.07 -17.90 10.03
C ASP A 532 -16.14 -18.97 11.13
N PRO A 533 -15.66 -18.71 12.36
CA PRO A 533 -15.65 -19.74 13.40
C PRO A 533 -17.05 -20.04 13.94
N TYR A 534 -18.07 -19.28 13.51
CA TYR A 534 -19.47 -19.48 13.87
C TYR A 534 -20.27 -20.18 12.77
N ASP A 535 -19.65 -20.48 11.63
CA ASP A 535 -20.26 -21.29 10.58
C ASP A 535 -20.18 -22.78 10.95
N ALA A 536 -21.35 -23.40 11.13
CA ALA A 536 -21.44 -24.81 11.54
C ALA A 536 -20.86 -25.77 10.48
N GLU A 537 -20.85 -25.37 9.20
CA GLU A 537 -20.28 -26.18 8.13
C GLU A 537 -18.78 -25.94 7.93
N HIS A 538 -18.20 -24.90 8.56
CA HIS A 538 -16.81 -24.49 8.42
C HIS A 538 -16.39 -24.28 6.95
N LYS A 539 -17.27 -23.65 6.15
CA LYS A 539 -17.06 -23.37 4.72
C LYS A 539 -17.08 -21.88 4.40
N LYS A 540 -17.57 -21.05 5.31
CA LYS A 540 -17.71 -19.63 5.07
C LYS A 540 -16.42 -18.89 5.40
N VAL A 541 -15.96 -18.05 4.46
CA VAL A 541 -14.88 -17.09 4.68
C VAL A 541 -15.47 -15.71 4.95
N LEU A 542 -14.94 -15.02 5.96
CA LEU A 542 -15.17 -13.62 6.24
C LEU A 542 -14.06 -12.78 5.60
N GLU A 543 -14.47 -11.81 4.77
CA GLU A 543 -13.57 -10.83 4.15
C GLU A 543 -13.73 -9.48 4.83
N ILE A 544 -12.84 -9.17 5.75
CA ILE A 544 -13.03 -8.02 6.65
C ILE A 544 -12.01 -6.94 6.31
N PRO A 545 -12.43 -5.70 5.99
CA PRO A 545 -11.54 -4.57 5.79
C PRO A 545 -10.52 -4.40 6.91
N PHE A 546 -9.28 -4.05 6.57
CA PHE A 546 -8.15 -4.01 7.49
C PHE A 546 -8.46 -3.29 8.82
N CYS A 547 -8.96 -2.06 8.74
CA CYS A 547 -9.24 -1.26 9.93
C CYS A 547 -10.45 -1.79 10.71
N ALA A 548 -11.48 -2.29 10.02
CA ALA A 548 -12.64 -2.88 10.70
C ALA A 548 -12.25 -4.16 11.44
N MET A 549 -11.39 -4.99 10.86
CA MET A 549 -10.85 -6.18 11.51
C MET A 549 -10.13 -5.81 12.80
N ASN A 550 -9.17 -4.90 12.73
CA ASN A 550 -8.31 -4.56 13.87
C ASN A 550 -9.01 -3.75 14.97
N THR A 551 -10.01 -2.94 14.63
CA THR A 551 -10.72 -2.08 15.60
C THR A 551 -11.94 -2.77 16.24
N LEU A 552 -12.57 -3.72 15.55
CA LEU A 552 -13.87 -4.29 15.98
C LEU A 552 -13.93 -5.81 16.02
N HIS A 553 -13.40 -6.51 15.02
CA HIS A 553 -13.70 -7.95 14.83
C HIS A 553 -12.65 -8.90 15.39
N ARG A 554 -11.38 -8.49 15.42
CA ARG A 554 -10.23 -9.35 15.69
C ARG A 554 -10.38 -10.15 16.98
N GLU A 555 -10.60 -9.47 18.10
CA GLU A 555 -10.64 -10.13 19.41
C GLU A 555 -11.70 -11.24 19.46
N ARG A 556 -12.91 -10.97 18.96
CA ARG A 556 -14.02 -11.93 18.96
C ARG A 556 -13.72 -13.12 18.05
N LEU A 557 -13.26 -12.87 16.82
CA LEU A 557 -13.00 -13.92 15.83
C LEU A 557 -11.82 -14.80 16.24
N GLU A 558 -10.75 -14.18 16.72
CA GLU A 558 -9.56 -14.93 17.14
C GLU A 558 -9.81 -15.76 18.40
N LYS A 559 -10.55 -15.23 19.40
CA LYS A 559 -10.95 -16.00 20.57
C LYS A 559 -11.78 -17.23 20.19
N ALA A 560 -12.68 -17.09 19.23
CA ALA A 560 -13.48 -18.20 18.74
C ALA A 560 -12.66 -19.21 17.92
N SER A 561 -11.62 -18.75 17.23
CA SER A 561 -10.72 -19.57 16.41
C SER A 561 -9.51 -20.13 17.17
N ALA A 562 -9.48 -19.96 18.50
CA ALA A 562 -8.33 -20.30 19.32
C ALA A 562 -8.06 -21.82 19.33
N ARG A 563 -6.82 -22.19 18.99
CA ARG A 563 -6.30 -23.55 18.97
C ARG A 563 -5.81 -23.96 20.34
N LYS A 564 -6.59 -24.81 21.03
CA LYS A 564 -6.27 -25.31 22.39
C LYS A 564 -5.12 -26.32 22.41
N ASP A 565 -4.85 -26.95 21.28
CA ASP A 565 -3.79 -27.94 21.08
C ASP A 565 -2.42 -27.30 20.82
N LEU A 566 -2.38 -26.01 20.48
CA LEU A 566 -1.16 -25.26 20.25
C LEU A 566 -0.85 -24.34 21.44
N LYS A 567 0.45 -24.15 21.68
CA LYS A 567 0.97 -23.17 22.66
C LYS A 567 2.05 -22.33 22.00
N ASP A 568 2.10 -21.06 22.38
CA ASP A 568 3.21 -20.20 22.02
C ASP A 568 4.36 -20.34 23.04
N LYS A 569 5.55 -19.89 22.65
CA LYS A 569 6.71 -19.84 23.56
C LYS A 569 6.49 -18.83 24.68
N SER A 570 7.07 -19.11 25.85
CA SER A 570 7.08 -18.15 26.96
C SER A 570 7.95 -16.94 26.61
N ASN A 571 7.72 -15.81 27.29
CA ASN A 571 8.55 -14.61 27.11
C ASN A 571 10.03 -14.87 27.43
N GLU A 572 10.32 -15.72 28.42
CA GLU A 572 11.67 -16.13 28.80
C GLU A 572 12.36 -16.92 27.69
N GLN A 573 11.65 -17.88 27.07
CA GLN A 573 12.16 -18.66 25.95
C GLN A 573 12.49 -17.76 24.75
N ILE A 574 11.58 -16.85 24.39
CA ILE A 574 11.80 -15.91 23.29
C ILE A 574 12.98 -14.99 23.58
N THR A 575 13.06 -14.44 24.79
CA THR A 575 14.15 -13.55 25.18
C THR A 575 15.50 -14.27 25.11
N THR A 576 15.55 -15.52 25.55
CA THR A 576 16.75 -16.38 25.47
C THR A 576 17.19 -16.60 24.02
N GLU A 577 16.27 -17.03 23.15
CA GLU A 577 16.57 -17.30 21.73
C GLU A 577 17.01 -16.06 20.93
N ILE A 578 16.48 -14.89 21.29
CA ILE A 578 16.91 -13.62 20.69
C ILE A 578 18.29 -13.22 21.22
N ASN A 579 18.55 -13.35 22.51
CA ASN A 579 19.86 -13.04 23.08
C ASN A 579 20.95 -13.97 22.54
N GLU A 580 20.65 -15.25 22.34
CA GLU A 580 21.56 -16.20 21.67
C GLU A 580 21.85 -15.76 20.23
N LEU A 581 20.84 -15.39 19.45
CA LEU A 581 21.04 -14.87 18.11
C LEU A 581 21.94 -13.62 18.11
N LEU A 582 21.69 -12.68 19.02
CA LEU A 582 22.46 -11.45 19.09
C LEU A 582 23.94 -11.74 19.40
N LYS A 583 24.22 -12.70 20.28
CA LYS A 583 25.59 -13.18 20.56
C LYS A 583 26.22 -13.81 19.32
N ASP A 584 25.50 -14.68 18.61
CA ASP A 584 26.02 -15.31 17.38
C ASP A 584 26.40 -14.26 16.33
N LEU A 585 25.58 -13.22 16.15
CA LEU A 585 25.85 -12.13 15.23
C LEU A 585 27.04 -11.25 15.67
N GLU A 586 27.33 -11.17 16.96
CA GLU A 586 28.51 -10.45 17.47
C GLU A 586 29.82 -11.20 17.22
N THR A 587 29.78 -12.53 17.27
CA THR A 587 30.97 -13.38 17.04
C THR A 587 31.37 -13.55 15.57
N LYS A 588 30.51 -13.15 14.63
CA LYS A 588 30.76 -13.23 13.17
C LYS A 588 31.48 -12.01 12.56
N LYS A 589 31.94 -11.07 13.39
CA LYS A 589 32.85 -9.98 12.98
C LYS A 589 34.29 -10.48 12.96
#